data_AF-A0A0S3SV04-F1
#
_entry.id   AF-A0A0S3SV04-F1
#
_cell.length_a   1.000
_cell.length_b   1.000
_cell.length_c   1.000
_cell.angle_alpha   90.00
_cell.angle_beta   90.00
_cell.angle_gamma   90.00
#
_symmetry.space_group_name_H-M   'P 1'
#
loop_
_entity.id
_entity.type
_entity.pdbx_description
1 polymer ?
#
loop_
_entity_poly.entity_id
_entity_poly.type
_entity_poly.pdbx_seq_one_letter_code
_entity_poly.pdbx_strand_id
1 'polypeptide(L)'
;MPDNEVIMAQHRHCLETAFQCIEDHLVEDDELVTNALETIVNLAPLLDLRIFSSSKPSFIKITEKRAVQAIMGMLESAVKAWHCAAAELLGRLIINPDNEPFLLPFFPQIHKRLIDLISMPALDAQAAAIGALYNLAEVNMDCRLKIANERWAIDRLLKVIKTPHPVPEVCRKAAMILESLVSEPQNRSLLLAYENAFAEILFTDGRYSDTFARILYELTSRPNNKVATARGIWGM
;
A
#
# COMPACT_ATOMS: atom_id res chain seq x y z
N MET A 1 -19.16 -12.41 12.47
CA MET A 1 -20.40 -11.92 13.11
C MET A 1 -20.06 -10.54 13.61
N PRO A 2 -20.70 -9.46 13.11
CA PRO A 2 -20.26 -8.09 13.38
C PRO A 2 -20.10 -7.78 14.87
N ASP A 3 -20.99 -8.30 15.72
CA ASP A 3 -20.93 -8.08 17.17
C ASP A 3 -19.70 -8.74 17.82
N ASN A 4 -19.25 -9.89 17.31
CA ASN A 4 -18.06 -10.58 17.82
C ASN A 4 -16.79 -9.79 17.49
N GLU A 5 -16.72 -9.21 16.29
CA GLU A 5 -15.55 -8.43 15.86
C GLU A 5 -15.34 -7.20 16.73
N VAL A 6 -16.42 -6.51 17.10
CA VAL A 6 -16.37 -5.36 18.02
C VAL A 6 -15.84 -5.77 19.39
N ILE A 7 -16.37 -6.86 19.96
CA ILE A 7 -15.95 -7.34 21.28
C ILE A 7 -14.47 -7.76 21.26
N MET A 8 -14.06 -8.51 20.22
CA MET A 8 -12.70 -9.01 20.09
C MET A 8 -11.68 -7.88 19.86
N ALA A 9 -11.99 -6.91 18.99
CA ALA A 9 -11.11 -5.77 18.72
C ALA A 9 -10.91 -4.85 19.94
N GLN A 10 -11.83 -4.87 20.92
CA GLN A 10 -11.71 -4.13 22.17
C GLN A 10 -11.05 -4.94 23.30
N HIS A 11 -10.79 -6.23 23.08
CA HIS A 11 -10.25 -7.13 24.09
C HIS A 11 -8.73 -7.24 23.97
N ARG A 12 -8.01 -6.39 24.72
CA ARG A 12 -6.53 -6.32 24.70
C ARG A 12 -5.85 -7.69 24.71
N HIS A 13 -6.19 -8.54 25.67
CA HIS A 13 -5.52 -9.84 25.80
C HIS A 13 -5.77 -10.78 24.59
N CYS A 14 -6.92 -10.64 23.91
CA CYS A 14 -7.21 -11.41 22.70
C CYS A 14 -6.27 -10.96 21.58
N LEU A 15 -6.12 -9.65 21.38
CA LEU A 15 -5.19 -9.09 20.41
C LEU A 15 -3.74 -9.38 20.76
N GLU A 16 -3.32 -9.24 22.02
CA GLU A 16 -1.95 -9.56 22.42
C GLU A 16 -1.61 -11.03 22.12
N THR A 17 -2.56 -11.95 22.33
CA THR A 17 -2.37 -13.38 22.01
C THR A 17 -2.21 -13.59 20.52
N ALA A 18 -3.06 -12.98 19.70
CA ALA A 18 -2.97 -13.11 18.24
C ALA A 18 -1.68 -12.48 17.69
N PHE A 19 -1.28 -11.31 18.21
CA PHE A 19 -0.05 -10.64 17.79
C PHE A 19 1.22 -11.39 18.24
N GLN A 20 1.22 -12.01 19.42
CA GLN A 20 2.33 -12.87 19.85
C GLN A 20 2.46 -14.09 18.94
N CYS A 21 1.34 -14.71 18.55
CA CYS A 21 1.34 -15.85 17.62
C CYS A 21 2.02 -15.51 16.28
N ILE A 22 1.66 -14.37 15.66
CA ILE A 22 2.31 -13.97 14.39
C ILE A 22 3.74 -13.46 14.59
N GLU A 23 4.09 -12.95 15.77
CA GLU A 23 5.49 -12.58 16.08
C GLU A 23 6.37 -13.85 16.14
N ASP A 24 5.85 -14.92 16.74
CA ASP A 24 6.54 -16.20 16.96
C ASP A 24 6.42 -17.18 15.77
N HIS A 25 6.02 -16.70 14.58
CA HIS A 25 5.79 -17.50 13.37
C HIS A 25 6.93 -18.42 12.91
N LEU A 26 8.15 -18.24 13.43
CA LEU A 26 9.29 -19.12 13.13
C LEU A 26 9.29 -20.41 13.95
N VAL A 27 8.58 -20.44 15.06
CA VAL A 27 8.54 -21.56 16.01
C VAL A 27 7.12 -22.06 16.28
N GLU A 28 6.11 -21.26 15.95
CA GLU A 28 4.70 -21.63 16.04
C GLU A 28 4.25 -22.50 14.86
N ASP A 29 3.10 -23.15 15.05
CA ASP A 29 2.45 -23.95 14.01
C ASP A 29 1.87 -23.07 12.90
N ASP A 30 2.10 -23.44 11.63
CA ASP A 30 1.70 -22.66 10.46
C ASP A 30 0.17 -22.40 10.40
N GLU A 31 -0.65 -23.38 10.82
CA GLU A 31 -2.11 -23.25 10.84
C GLU A 31 -2.52 -22.25 11.93
N LEU A 32 -1.88 -22.31 13.10
CA LEU A 32 -2.11 -21.38 14.20
C LEU A 32 -1.72 -19.94 13.81
N VAL A 33 -0.57 -19.76 13.16
CA VAL A 33 -0.11 -18.45 12.65
C VAL A 33 -1.09 -17.90 11.61
N THR A 34 -1.54 -18.76 10.68
CA THR A 34 -2.51 -18.38 9.65
C THR A 34 -3.83 -17.93 10.26
N ASN A 35 -4.38 -18.72 11.19
CA ASN A 35 -5.62 -18.38 11.89
C ASN A 35 -5.51 -17.08 12.70
N ALA A 36 -4.37 -16.87 13.38
CA ALA A 36 -4.12 -15.64 14.12
C ALA A 36 -4.06 -14.42 13.19
N LEU A 37 -3.33 -14.53 12.08
CA LEU A 37 -3.20 -13.45 11.10
C LEU A 37 -4.56 -13.11 10.44
N GLU A 38 -5.32 -14.10 10.02
CA GLU A 38 -6.67 -13.91 9.46
C GLU A 38 -7.61 -13.28 10.48
N THR A 39 -7.53 -13.70 11.75
CA THR A 39 -8.29 -13.06 12.83
C THR A 39 -7.94 -11.59 12.94
N ILE A 40 -6.65 -11.23 12.94
CA ILE A 40 -6.21 -9.82 13.01
C ILE A 40 -6.70 -9.04 11.78
N VAL A 41 -6.60 -9.60 10.57
CA VAL A 41 -7.11 -8.97 9.33
C VAL A 41 -8.60 -8.65 9.44
N ASN A 42 -9.40 -9.58 9.97
CA ASN A 42 -10.84 -9.39 10.15
C ASN A 42 -11.15 -8.29 11.19
N LEU A 43 -10.34 -8.17 12.24
CA LEU A 43 -10.49 -7.15 13.27
C LEU A 43 -9.91 -5.78 12.87
N ALA A 44 -9.07 -5.73 11.84
CA ALA A 44 -8.30 -4.54 11.45
C ALA A 44 -9.13 -3.25 11.26
N PRO A 45 -10.36 -3.27 10.70
CA PRO A 45 -11.17 -2.05 10.57
C PRO A 45 -11.55 -1.39 11.91
N LEU A 46 -11.51 -2.15 13.00
CA LEU A 46 -11.83 -1.71 14.35
C LEU A 46 -10.59 -1.59 15.25
N LEU A 47 -9.43 -1.97 14.74
CA LEU A 47 -8.20 -2.05 15.51
C LEU A 47 -7.54 -0.67 15.64
N ASP A 48 -7.44 -0.20 16.88
CA ASP A 48 -6.62 0.93 17.29
C ASP A 48 -5.40 0.40 18.07
N LEU A 49 -4.21 0.64 17.53
CA LEU A 49 -2.95 0.15 18.10
C LEU A 49 -2.71 0.66 19.53
N ARG A 50 -3.31 1.80 19.93
CA ARG A 50 -3.21 2.32 21.31
C ARG A 50 -3.71 1.35 22.37
N ILE A 51 -4.48 0.32 22.00
CA ILE A 51 -4.90 -0.75 22.90
C ILE A 51 -3.72 -1.42 23.63
N PHE A 52 -2.54 -1.48 22.98
CA PHE A 52 -1.31 -2.04 23.53
C PHE A 52 -0.59 -1.11 24.52
N SER A 53 -0.91 0.19 24.55
CA SER A 53 -0.44 1.15 25.58
C SER A 53 -1.43 1.37 26.72
N SER A 54 -2.56 0.66 26.76
CA SER A 54 -3.54 0.90 27.81
C SER A 54 -2.99 0.64 29.21
N SER A 55 -3.55 1.30 30.23
CA SER A 55 -3.21 1.07 31.64
C SER A 55 -3.82 -0.23 32.21
N LYS A 56 -4.65 -0.92 31.42
CA LYS A 56 -5.25 -2.20 31.79
C LYS A 56 -4.16 -3.27 31.94
N PRO A 57 -4.36 -4.29 32.80
CA PRO A 57 -3.45 -5.40 32.93
C PRO A 57 -3.11 -6.02 31.56
N SER A 58 -1.82 -6.14 31.29
CA SER A 58 -1.26 -6.84 30.15
C SER A 58 -0.69 -8.15 30.64
N PHE A 59 -1.02 -9.24 29.95
CA PHE A 59 -0.53 -10.57 30.27
C PHE A 59 0.59 -10.99 29.32
N ILE A 60 0.63 -10.40 28.13
CA ILE A 60 1.60 -10.64 27.08
C ILE A 60 2.16 -9.28 26.67
N LYS A 61 3.48 -9.09 26.77
CA LYS A 61 4.15 -7.78 26.65
C LYS A 61 4.20 -7.24 25.20
N ILE A 62 3.13 -7.36 24.41
CA ILE A 62 3.03 -6.73 23.10
C ILE A 62 2.84 -5.23 23.28
N THR A 63 3.71 -4.46 22.62
CA THR A 63 3.62 -3.00 22.50
C THR A 63 3.19 -2.66 21.08
N GLU A 64 2.79 -1.41 20.80
CA GLU A 64 2.44 -0.96 19.44
C GLU A 64 3.60 -1.18 18.47
N LYS A 65 4.82 -0.89 18.92
CA LYS A 65 6.01 -1.11 18.11
C LYS A 65 6.19 -2.59 17.78
N ARG A 66 6.03 -3.48 18.76
CA ARG A 66 6.14 -4.94 18.52
C ARG A 66 5.02 -5.45 17.63
N ALA A 67 3.80 -4.94 17.80
CA ALA A 67 2.67 -5.27 16.94
C ALA A 67 2.96 -4.93 15.47
N VAL A 68 3.46 -3.72 15.18
CA VAL A 68 3.84 -3.33 13.82
C VAL A 68 5.02 -4.16 13.31
N GLN A 69 6.02 -4.45 14.15
CA GLN A 69 7.14 -5.33 13.77
C GLN A 69 6.70 -6.75 13.41
N ALA A 70 5.72 -7.32 14.13
CA ALA A 70 5.16 -8.62 13.81
C ALA A 70 4.47 -8.61 12.43
N ILE A 71 3.71 -7.56 12.12
CA ILE A 71 3.10 -7.37 10.79
C ILE A 71 4.19 -7.27 9.71
N MET A 72 5.28 -6.55 9.98
CA MET A 72 6.41 -6.46 9.04
C MET A 72 7.08 -7.82 8.81
N GLY A 73 7.23 -8.65 9.85
CA GLY A 73 7.70 -10.03 9.71
C GLY A 73 6.79 -10.85 8.80
N MET A 74 5.48 -10.72 8.95
CA MET A 74 4.50 -11.38 8.06
C MET A 74 4.58 -10.87 6.62
N LEU A 75 4.76 -9.57 6.42
CA LEU A 75 4.92 -8.96 5.11
C LEU A 75 6.20 -9.44 4.38
N GLU A 76 7.26 -9.73 5.13
CA GLU A 76 8.53 -10.25 4.63
C GLU A 76 8.55 -11.79 4.48
N SER A 77 7.51 -12.48 4.94
CA SER A 77 7.44 -13.95 4.89
C SER A 77 7.50 -14.50 3.45
N ALA A 78 8.16 -15.66 3.33
CA ALA A 78 8.16 -16.46 2.11
C ALA A 78 6.80 -17.17 1.86
N VAL A 79 5.96 -17.30 2.90
CA VAL A 79 4.63 -17.89 2.79
C VAL A 79 3.69 -16.89 2.12
N LYS A 80 3.18 -17.27 0.94
CA LYS A 80 2.35 -16.39 0.10
C LYS A 80 1.11 -15.87 0.81
N ALA A 81 0.43 -16.75 1.55
CA ALA A 81 -0.77 -16.38 2.30
C ALA A 81 -0.45 -15.31 3.35
N TRP A 82 0.68 -15.42 4.04
CA TRP A 82 1.04 -14.50 5.14
C TRP A 82 1.41 -13.11 4.66
N HIS A 83 2.24 -12.98 3.62
CA HIS A 83 2.54 -11.63 3.12
C HIS A 83 1.33 -10.98 2.43
N CYS A 84 0.41 -11.77 1.88
CA CYS A 84 -0.82 -11.25 1.29
C CYS A 84 -1.74 -10.70 2.39
N ALA A 85 -1.98 -11.49 3.43
CA ALA A 85 -2.77 -11.09 4.58
C ALA A 85 -2.12 -9.91 5.35
N ALA A 86 -0.79 -9.87 5.46
CA ALA A 86 -0.08 -8.73 6.05
C ALA A 86 -0.22 -7.44 5.24
N ALA A 87 -0.15 -7.53 3.90
CA ALA A 87 -0.37 -6.38 3.03
C ALA A 87 -1.81 -5.85 3.17
N GLU A 88 -2.80 -6.75 3.23
CA GLU A 88 -4.19 -6.40 3.48
C GLU A 88 -4.39 -5.77 4.87
N LEU A 89 -3.81 -6.37 5.91
CA LEU A 89 -3.84 -5.85 7.27
C LEU A 89 -3.30 -4.43 7.34
N LEU A 90 -2.12 -4.17 6.75
CA LEU A 90 -1.56 -2.83 6.68
C LEU A 90 -2.52 -1.87 5.99
N GLY A 91 -3.03 -2.25 4.81
CA GLY A 91 -4.00 -1.44 4.07
C GLY A 91 -5.21 -1.05 4.91
N ARG A 92 -5.75 -1.97 5.71
CA ARG A 92 -6.89 -1.70 6.60
C ARG A 92 -6.50 -0.81 7.79
N LEU A 93 -5.33 -1.03 8.39
CA LEU A 93 -4.86 -0.23 9.54
C LEU A 93 -4.59 1.23 9.19
N ILE A 94 -4.09 1.49 7.97
CA ILE A 94 -3.77 2.83 7.47
C ILE A 94 -5.00 3.73 7.38
N ILE A 95 -6.19 3.15 7.20
CA ILE A 95 -7.45 3.91 7.12
C ILE A 95 -7.76 4.61 8.44
N ASN A 96 -7.33 4.04 9.57
CA ASN A 96 -7.53 4.65 10.88
C ASN A 96 -6.39 5.66 11.16
N PRO A 97 -6.66 6.98 11.22
CA PRO A 97 -5.63 7.99 11.43
C PRO A 97 -4.97 7.89 12.81
N ASP A 98 -5.64 7.29 13.81
CA ASP A 98 -5.05 7.05 15.12
C ASP A 98 -3.89 6.03 15.06
N ASN A 99 -3.83 5.20 14.01
CA ASN A 99 -2.74 4.25 13.79
C ASN A 99 -1.52 4.88 13.10
N GLU A 100 -1.68 6.02 12.40
CA GLU A 100 -0.63 6.66 11.59
C GLU A 100 0.68 6.89 12.37
N PRO A 101 0.68 7.43 13.62
CA PRO A 101 1.92 7.67 14.36
C PRO A 101 2.76 6.42 14.62
N PHE A 102 2.12 5.25 14.72
CA PHE A 102 2.79 3.97 14.97
C PHE A 102 3.32 3.33 13.68
N LEU A 103 2.66 3.59 12.55
CA LEU A 103 3.04 3.05 11.25
C LEU A 103 4.07 3.91 10.53
N LEU A 104 4.05 5.23 10.73
CA LEU A 104 4.92 6.21 10.08
C LEU A 104 6.42 5.85 10.11
N PRO A 105 7.00 5.33 11.22
CA PRO A 105 8.40 4.92 11.26
C PRO A 105 8.74 3.76 10.30
N PHE A 106 7.74 2.96 9.91
CA PHE A 106 7.89 1.78 9.05
C PHE A 106 7.49 2.05 7.59
N PHE A 107 6.88 3.19 7.28
CA PHE A 107 6.42 3.54 5.92
C PHE A 107 7.48 3.32 4.83
N PRO A 108 8.77 3.70 4.98
CA PRO A 108 9.77 3.42 3.94
C PRO A 108 9.90 1.92 3.61
N GLN A 109 9.83 1.05 4.62
CA GLN A 109 9.92 -0.41 4.45
C GLN A 109 8.62 -0.95 3.83
N ILE A 110 7.48 -0.44 4.30
CA ILE A 110 6.15 -0.78 3.79
C ILE A 110 6.04 -0.41 2.30
N HIS A 111 6.37 0.82 1.90
CA HIS A 111 6.31 1.25 0.49
C HIS A 111 7.10 0.32 -0.41
N LYS A 112 8.39 0.12 -0.10
CA LYS A 112 9.27 -0.76 -0.87
C LYS A 112 8.68 -2.16 -1.01
N ARG A 113 8.22 -2.75 0.10
CA ARG A 113 7.73 -4.12 0.10
C ARG A 113 6.41 -4.27 -0.64
N LEU A 114 5.46 -3.34 -0.48
CA LEU A 114 4.21 -3.36 -1.24
C LEU A 114 4.46 -3.19 -2.74
N ILE A 115 5.39 -2.32 -3.14
CA ILE A 115 5.78 -2.15 -4.54
C ILE A 115 6.39 -3.44 -5.10
N ASP A 116 7.16 -4.20 -4.32
CA ASP A 116 7.65 -5.54 -4.69
C ASP A 116 6.53 -6.57 -4.86
N LEU A 117 5.53 -6.57 -3.97
CA LEU A 117 4.40 -7.47 -4.04
C LEU A 117 3.54 -7.28 -5.30
N ILE A 118 3.44 -6.06 -5.87
CA ILE A 118 2.72 -5.82 -7.13
C ILE A 118 3.23 -6.74 -8.26
N SER A 119 4.53 -7.03 -8.29
CA SER A 119 5.14 -7.83 -9.35
C SER A 119 5.11 -9.33 -9.12
N MET A 120 4.60 -9.79 -7.96
CA MET A 120 4.52 -11.21 -7.68
C MET A 120 3.43 -11.88 -8.53
N PRO A 121 3.63 -13.12 -9.00
CA PRO A 121 2.61 -13.88 -9.72
C PRO A 121 1.59 -14.47 -8.73
N ALA A 122 0.96 -13.59 -7.94
CA ALA A 122 -0.07 -13.91 -6.96
C ALA A 122 -1.09 -12.77 -6.99
N LEU A 123 -2.25 -13.05 -7.59
CA LEU A 123 -3.30 -12.06 -7.84
C LEU A 123 -3.78 -11.40 -6.54
N ASP A 124 -4.01 -12.20 -5.50
CA ASP A 124 -4.45 -11.69 -4.19
C ASP A 124 -3.39 -10.77 -3.55
N ALA A 125 -2.11 -11.15 -3.63
CA ALA A 125 -1.02 -10.32 -3.11
C ALA A 125 -0.88 -9.00 -3.88
N GLN A 126 -1.05 -9.04 -5.21
CA GLN A 126 -1.07 -7.83 -6.03
C GLN A 126 -2.27 -6.93 -5.66
N ALA A 127 -3.46 -7.51 -5.48
CA ALA A 127 -4.65 -6.77 -5.09
C ALA A 127 -4.50 -6.13 -3.70
N ALA A 128 -3.99 -6.88 -2.72
CA ALA A 128 -3.71 -6.39 -1.36
C ALA A 128 -2.68 -5.26 -1.37
N ALA A 129 -1.59 -5.43 -2.13
CA ALA A 129 -0.54 -4.43 -2.26
C ALA A 129 -1.04 -3.12 -2.90
N ILE A 130 -1.79 -3.22 -4.00
CA ILE A 130 -2.41 -2.05 -4.64
C ILE A 130 -3.43 -1.39 -3.71
N GLY A 131 -4.22 -2.16 -2.97
CA GLY A 131 -5.15 -1.64 -1.97
C GLY A 131 -4.47 -0.84 -0.87
N ALA A 132 -3.37 -1.37 -0.31
CA ALA A 132 -2.59 -0.70 0.72
C ALA A 132 -1.88 0.56 0.20
N LEU A 133 -1.29 0.50 -1.00
CA LEU A 133 -0.63 1.66 -1.62
C LEU A 133 -1.62 2.77 -1.98
N TYR A 134 -2.83 2.41 -2.40
CA TYR A 134 -3.90 3.38 -2.62
C TYR A 134 -4.22 4.13 -1.32
N ASN A 135 -4.39 3.42 -0.21
CA ASN A 135 -4.64 4.06 1.08
C ASN A 135 -3.44 4.93 1.53
N LEU A 136 -2.20 4.48 1.33
CA LEU A 136 -0.99 5.28 1.66
C LEU A 136 -0.90 6.58 0.85
N ALA A 137 -1.24 6.55 -0.43
CA ALA A 137 -1.23 7.74 -1.28
C ALA A 137 -2.22 8.82 -0.78
N GLU A 138 -3.28 8.41 -0.08
CA GLU A 138 -4.29 9.32 0.47
C GLU A 138 -3.94 9.86 1.87
N VAL A 139 -2.96 9.28 2.58
CA VAL A 139 -2.58 9.71 3.94
C VAL A 139 -2.06 11.14 3.93
N ASN A 140 -0.95 11.39 3.22
CA ASN A 140 -0.31 12.70 3.18
C ASN A 140 0.60 12.86 1.95
N MET A 141 1.07 14.10 1.73
CA MET A 141 1.99 14.45 0.65
C MET A 141 3.29 13.62 0.70
N ASP A 142 3.87 13.41 1.88
CA ASP A 142 5.14 12.70 2.03
C ASP A 142 5.03 11.24 1.55
N CYS A 143 3.90 10.57 1.81
CA CYS A 143 3.62 9.23 1.27
C CYS A 143 3.60 9.23 -0.26
N ARG A 144 2.92 10.21 -0.90
CA ARG A 144 2.91 10.33 -2.37
C ARG A 144 4.29 10.58 -2.94
N LEU A 145 5.09 11.44 -2.32
CA LEU A 145 6.47 11.68 -2.77
C LEU A 145 7.33 10.42 -2.64
N LYS A 146 7.22 9.69 -1.53
CA LYS A 146 7.98 8.45 -1.29
C LYS A 146 7.57 7.34 -2.25
N ILE A 147 6.26 7.08 -2.42
CA ILE A 147 5.75 6.08 -3.37
C ILE A 147 6.24 6.37 -4.79
N ALA A 148 6.18 7.63 -5.25
CA ALA A 148 6.65 7.98 -6.57
C ALA A 148 8.16 7.71 -6.74
N ASN A 149 8.96 8.02 -5.71
CA ASN A 149 10.41 7.80 -5.73
C ASN A 149 10.83 6.34 -5.51
N GLU A 150 9.92 5.45 -5.12
CA GLU A 150 10.24 4.04 -5.00
C GLU A 150 10.58 3.44 -6.37
N ARG A 151 11.66 2.65 -6.39
CA ARG A 151 12.18 2.07 -7.63
C ARG A 151 11.12 1.20 -8.28
N TRP A 152 10.88 1.45 -9.57
CA TRP A 152 9.89 0.73 -10.40
C TRP A 152 8.43 0.92 -10.00
N ALA A 153 8.10 1.83 -9.07
CA ALA A 153 6.73 2.02 -8.63
C ALA A 153 5.80 2.37 -9.81
N ILE A 154 6.17 3.39 -10.59
CA ILE A 154 5.38 3.85 -11.75
C ILE A 154 5.29 2.76 -12.82
N ASP A 155 6.41 2.11 -13.17
CA ASP A 155 6.43 0.99 -14.14
C ASP A 155 5.47 -0.14 -13.74
N ARG A 156 5.48 -0.52 -12.46
CA ARG A 156 4.67 -1.63 -11.93
C ARG A 156 3.19 -1.27 -11.88
N LEU A 157 2.84 -0.04 -11.50
CA LEU A 157 1.46 0.46 -11.57
C LEU A 157 0.95 0.48 -13.02
N LEU A 158 1.76 0.97 -13.96
CA LEU A 158 1.44 0.95 -15.39
C LEU A 158 1.25 -0.48 -15.90
N LYS A 159 2.09 -1.42 -15.46
CA LYS A 159 1.96 -2.84 -15.82
C LYS A 159 0.61 -3.41 -15.35
N VAL A 160 0.17 -3.14 -14.12
CA VAL A 160 -1.15 -3.60 -13.64
C VAL A 160 -2.29 -3.10 -14.53
N ILE A 161 -2.19 -1.87 -15.03
CA ILE A 161 -3.21 -1.27 -15.89
C ILE A 161 -3.16 -1.86 -17.31
N LYS A 162 -1.96 -2.03 -17.89
CA LYS A 162 -1.75 -2.55 -19.25
C LYS A 162 -1.98 -4.06 -19.37
N THR A 163 -1.73 -4.81 -18.30
CA THR A 163 -2.09 -6.24 -18.19
C THR A 163 -3.11 -6.39 -17.06
N PRO A 164 -4.41 -6.19 -17.36
CA PRO A 164 -5.42 -5.98 -16.34
C PRO A 164 -5.57 -7.17 -15.39
N HIS A 165 -5.66 -6.87 -14.10
CA HIS A 165 -6.06 -7.81 -13.07
C HIS A 165 -7.52 -8.27 -13.28
N PRO A 166 -7.88 -9.53 -12.95
CA PRO A 166 -9.26 -10.02 -13.10
C PRO A 166 -10.31 -9.23 -12.30
N VAL A 167 -9.90 -8.60 -11.20
CA VAL A 167 -10.72 -7.69 -10.39
C VAL A 167 -10.53 -6.25 -10.90
N PRO A 168 -11.53 -5.62 -11.55
CA PRO A 168 -11.38 -4.30 -12.18
C PRO A 168 -10.98 -3.17 -11.21
N GLU A 169 -11.41 -3.30 -9.96
CA GLU A 169 -11.12 -2.36 -8.88
C GLU A 169 -9.61 -2.20 -8.61
N VAL A 170 -8.82 -3.26 -8.82
CA VAL A 170 -7.36 -3.22 -8.65
C VAL A 170 -6.73 -2.28 -9.67
N CYS A 171 -7.12 -2.40 -10.94
CA CYS A 171 -6.64 -1.51 -12.01
C CYS A 171 -7.13 -0.07 -11.81
N ARG A 172 -8.37 0.12 -11.35
CA ARG A 172 -8.93 1.44 -11.02
C ARG A 172 -8.10 2.12 -9.93
N LYS A 173 -7.80 1.41 -8.83
CA LYS A 173 -6.95 1.91 -7.75
C LYS A 173 -5.53 2.21 -8.23
N ALA A 174 -4.94 1.37 -9.08
CA ALA A 174 -3.62 1.64 -9.67
C ALA A 174 -3.61 2.95 -10.48
N ALA A 175 -4.64 3.22 -11.27
CA ALA A 175 -4.78 4.47 -12.01
C ALA A 175 -4.97 5.68 -11.08
N MET A 176 -5.77 5.54 -10.01
CA MET A 176 -5.94 6.60 -9.01
C MET A 176 -4.66 6.88 -8.22
N ILE A 177 -3.85 5.86 -7.90
CA ILE A 177 -2.53 6.06 -7.30
C ILE A 177 -1.72 6.98 -8.22
N LEU A 178 -1.57 6.63 -9.51
CA LEU A 178 -0.82 7.45 -10.46
C LEU A 178 -1.34 8.89 -10.54
N GLU A 179 -2.66 9.06 -10.53
CA GLU A 179 -3.30 10.36 -10.51
C GLU A 179 -2.93 11.18 -9.25
N SER A 180 -3.05 10.59 -8.06
CA SER A 180 -2.63 11.20 -6.81
C SER A 180 -1.13 11.52 -6.81
N LEU A 181 -0.28 10.68 -7.40
CA LEU A 181 1.16 10.97 -7.50
C LEU A 181 1.45 12.19 -8.39
N VAL A 182 0.69 12.37 -9.47
CA VAL A 182 0.84 13.48 -10.43
C VAL A 182 0.35 14.80 -9.86
N SER A 183 -0.60 14.80 -8.92
CA SER A 183 -1.05 16.03 -8.28
C SER A 183 0.05 16.74 -7.49
N GLU A 184 1.11 16.04 -7.12
CA GLU A 184 2.27 16.58 -6.41
C GLU A 184 3.30 17.22 -7.35
N PRO A 185 3.54 18.55 -7.27
CA PRO A 185 4.45 19.24 -8.17
C PRO A 185 5.88 18.66 -8.19
N GLN A 186 6.35 18.14 -7.05
CA GLN A 186 7.70 17.57 -6.90
C GLN A 186 7.87 16.26 -7.66
N ASN A 187 6.79 15.51 -7.92
CA ASN A 187 6.85 14.25 -8.68
C ASN A 187 6.82 14.48 -10.21
N ARG A 188 6.52 15.71 -10.66
CA ARG A 188 6.25 16.01 -12.08
C ARG A 188 7.37 15.57 -13.01
N SER A 189 8.63 15.91 -12.71
CA SER A 189 9.77 15.56 -13.57
C SER A 189 9.93 14.04 -13.73
N LEU A 190 9.63 13.29 -12.66
CA LEU A 190 9.68 11.84 -12.66
C LEU A 190 8.56 11.23 -13.50
N LEU A 191 7.33 11.73 -13.34
CA LEU A 191 6.15 11.22 -14.05
C LEU A 191 6.10 11.65 -15.52
N LEU A 192 6.68 12.80 -15.88
CA LEU A 192 6.83 13.24 -17.28
C LEU A 192 7.62 12.24 -18.14
N ALA A 193 8.54 11.46 -17.55
CA ALA A 193 9.24 10.41 -18.28
C ALA A 193 8.29 9.31 -18.83
N TYR A 194 7.07 9.23 -18.30
CA TYR A 194 6.05 8.25 -18.67
C TYR A 194 4.90 8.86 -19.50
N GLU A 195 5.03 10.11 -19.95
CA GLU A 195 4.00 10.83 -20.72
C GLU A 195 3.49 10.02 -21.92
N ASN A 196 4.39 9.40 -22.69
CA ASN A 196 4.01 8.56 -23.84
C ASN A 196 3.17 7.34 -23.42
N ALA A 197 3.50 6.71 -22.28
CA ALA A 197 2.73 5.56 -21.78
C ALA A 197 1.35 6.00 -21.28
N PHE A 198 1.24 7.19 -20.69
CA PHE A 198 -0.04 7.78 -20.29
C PHE A 198 -0.92 8.12 -21.48
N ALA A 199 -0.34 8.71 -22.53
CA ALA A 199 -1.05 9.00 -23.78
C ALA A 199 -1.51 7.72 -24.48
N GLU A 200 -0.66 6.69 -24.52
CA GLU A 200 -1.02 5.38 -25.07
C GLU A 200 -2.26 4.82 -24.34
N ILE A 201 -2.27 4.79 -23.01
CA ILE A 201 -3.42 4.28 -22.24
C ILE A 201 -4.68 5.13 -22.50
N LEU A 202 -4.55 6.46 -22.52
CA LEU A 202 -5.66 7.37 -22.82
C LEU A 202 -6.36 7.03 -24.15
N PHE A 203 -5.57 6.74 -25.20
CA PHE A 203 -6.11 6.49 -26.54
C PHE A 203 -6.45 5.03 -26.83
N THR A 204 -6.01 4.08 -26.00
CA THR A 204 -6.23 2.63 -26.22
C THR A 204 -7.28 2.03 -25.29
N ASP A 205 -7.41 2.53 -24.06
CA ASP A 205 -8.35 1.99 -23.06
C ASP A 205 -9.32 3.06 -22.55
N GLY A 206 -10.54 3.02 -23.08
CA GLY A 206 -11.61 3.95 -22.68
C GLY A 206 -12.05 3.83 -21.22
N ARG A 207 -11.69 2.77 -20.48
CA ARG A 207 -12.10 2.61 -19.07
C ARG A 207 -11.40 3.60 -18.15
N TYR A 208 -10.19 4.04 -18.51
CA TYR A 208 -9.37 4.93 -17.69
C TYR A 208 -9.07 6.26 -18.41
N SER A 209 -9.70 6.53 -19.55
CA SER A 209 -9.43 7.73 -20.37
C SER A 209 -9.55 9.01 -19.55
N ASP A 210 -10.58 9.16 -18.73
CA ASP A 210 -10.80 10.37 -17.94
C ASP A 210 -9.71 10.60 -16.89
N THR A 211 -9.21 9.52 -16.27
CA THR A 211 -8.09 9.58 -15.32
C THR A 211 -6.79 9.94 -16.03
N PHE A 212 -6.49 9.30 -17.17
CA PHE A 212 -5.26 9.55 -17.90
C PHE A 212 -5.25 10.92 -18.63
N ALA A 213 -6.42 11.42 -19.04
CA ALA A 213 -6.56 12.79 -19.53
C ALA A 213 -6.24 13.81 -18.43
N ARG A 214 -6.73 13.59 -17.20
CA ARG A 214 -6.42 14.46 -16.04
C ARG A 214 -4.95 14.39 -15.66
N ILE A 215 -4.34 13.20 -15.67
CA ILE A 215 -2.90 13.03 -15.47
C ILE A 215 -2.11 13.87 -16.48
N LEU A 216 -2.39 13.72 -17.78
CA LEU A 216 -1.67 14.47 -18.82
C LEU A 216 -1.92 15.98 -18.71
N TYR A 217 -3.14 16.39 -18.36
CA TYR A 217 -3.47 17.78 -18.11
C TYR A 217 -2.64 18.36 -16.96
N GLU A 218 -2.54 17.70 -15.81
CA GLU A 218 -1.73 18.17 -14.68
C GLU A 218 -0.23 18.24 -15.05
N LEU A 219 0.26 17.27 -15.82
CA LEU A 219 1.66 17.26 -16.28
C LEU A 219 1.99 18.35 -17.30
N THR A 220 1.02 18.90 -18.03
CA THR A 220 1.23 19.86 -19.13
C THR A 220 0.78 21.28 -18.80
N SER A 221 -0.27 21.46 -17.99
CA SER A 221 -0.95 22.75 -17.76
C SER A 221 -0.16 23.78 -16.94
N ARG A 222 0.81 23.36 -16.12
CA ARG A 222 1.54 24.31 -15.24
C ARG A 222 2.81 24.87 -15.92
N PRO A 223 3.02 26.20 -15.95
CA PRO A 223 4.01 26.89 -16.81
C PRO A 223 5.49 26.68 -16.46
N ASN A 224 5.82 25.87 -15.45
CA ASN A 224 7.22 25.58 -15.09
C ASN A 224 7.90 24.51 -15.97
N ASN A 225 7.26 24.09 -17.06
CA ASN A 225 7.90 23.31 -18.12
C ASN A 225 8.91 24.19 -18.86
N LYS A 226 10.10 24.39 -18.26
CA LYS A 226 11.29 24.55 -19.08
C LYS A 226 11.42 23.24 -19.84
N VAL A 227 10.82 23.23 -21.02
CA VAL A 227 11.06 22.26 -22.08
C VAL A 227 12.56 22.02 -22.07
N ALA A 228 12.97 20.83 -21.63
CA ALA A 228 14.28 20.33 -21.97
C ALA A 228 14.23 20.15 -23.48
N THR A 229 14.56 21.23 -24.19
CA THR A 229 14.77 21.21 -25.62
C THR A 229 15.83 20.14 -25.81
N ALA A 230 15.42 19.00 -26.36
CA ALA A 230 16.35 18.09 -26.98
C ALA A 230 17.18 18.99 -27.91
N ARG A 231 18.47 19.14 -27.62
CA ARG A 231 19.39 19.81 -28.53
C ARG A 231 19.36 18.98 -29.80
N GLY A 232 18.52 19.38 -30.75
CA GLY A 232 18.56 18.89 -32.10
C GLY A 232 19.97 19.15 -32.60
N ILE A 233 20.72 18.08 -32.79
CA ILE A 233 21.98 18.13 -33.51
C ILE A 233 21.57 18.40 -34.95
N TRP A 234 21.61 19.67 -35.35
CA TRP A 234 21.51 20.05 -36.75
C TRP A 234 22.75 19.48 -37.44
N GLY A 235 22.57 18.43 -38.22
CA GLY A 235 23.59 17.97 -39.17
C GLY A 235 23.68 18.99 -40.30
N MET A 236 24.88 19.56 -40.48
CA MET A 236 25.31 20.18 -41.72
C MET A 236 25.42 19.14 -42.83
#